data_AF-A0A7C6TVI2-F1
#
_entry.id   AF-A0A7C6TVI2-F1
#
_cell.length_a   1.000
_cell.length_b   1.000
_cell.length_c   1.000
_cell.angle_alpha   90.00
_cell.angle_beta   90.00
_cell.angle_gamma   90.00
#
_symmetry.space_group_name_H-M   'P 1'
#
loop_
_entity.id
_entity.type
_entity.pdbx_description
1 polymer ?
#
loop_
_entity_poly.entity_id
_entity_poly.type
_entity_poly.pdbx_seq_one_letter_code
_entity_poly.pdbx_strand_id
1 'polypeptide(L)'
;MGYLIAIIINLIIMQIINRLTNWGMPFLTPRFNAALWAINLSIGAHILVYAVWLVYDERWFRRLTQVGLNVLAFISVFVLYSIFPFEFGRTLWDMLARFVLIVSMFGIALGTIVELVKLFTGRED
;
A
#
# COMPACT_ATOMS: atom_id res chain seq x y z
N MET A 1 12.73 17.87 1.71
CA MET A 1 12.93 17.33 0.34
C MET A 1 12.36 15.92 0.18
N GLY A 2 12.63 14.97 1.08
CA GLY A 2 12.15 13.58 0.97
C GLY A 2 10.62 13.41 0.83
N TYR A 3 9.82 14.13 1.63
CA TYR A 3 8.36 14.03 1.58
C TYR A 3 7.74 14.53 0.27
N LEU A 4 8.30 15.60 -0.29
CA LEU A 4 7.84 16.17 -1.56
C LEU A 4 8.04 15.17 -2.71
N ILE A 5 9.19 14.50 -2.74
CA ILE A 5 9.47 13.41 -3.68
C ILE A 5 8.51 12.25 -3.45
N ALA A 6 8.25 11.86 -2.20
CA ALA A 6 7.34 10.77 -1.87
C ALA A 6 5.90 11.06 -2.33
N ILE A 7 5.41 12.29 -2.18
CA ILE A 7 4.10 12.73 -2.69
C ILE A 7 4.05 12.59 -4.21
N ILE A 8 5.06 13.10 -4.92
CA ILE A 8 5.12 13.04 -6.39
C ILE A 8 5.11 11.58 -6.86
N ILE A 9 5.92 10.72 -6.24
CA ILE A 9 5.96 9.28 -6.57
C ILE A 9 4.59 8.64 -6.37
N ASN A 10 3.92 8.89 -5.22
CA ASN A 10 2.60 8.33 -4.95
C ASN A 10 1.55 8.83 -5.96
N LEU A 11 1.59 10.09 -6.37
CA LEU A 11 0.71 10.62 -7.42
C LEU A 11 0.94 9.93 -8.77
N ILE A 12 2.20 9.71 -9.15
CA ILE A 12 2.55 8.99 -10.39
C ILE A 12 2.03 7.56 -10.32
N ILE A 13 2.29 6.84 -9.22
CA ILE A 13 1.81 5.47 -9.02
C ILE A 13 0.28 5.40 -9.09
N MET A 14 -0.42 6.35 -8.46
CA MET A 14 -1.89 6.43 -8.52
C MET A 14 -2.39 6.55 -9.96
N GLN A 15 -1.76 7.41 -10.78
CA GLN A 15 -2.15 7.57 -12.18
C GLN A 15 -1.88 6.31 -13.02
N ILE A 16 -0.75 5.63 -12.78
CA ILE A 16 -0.41 4.37 -13.46
C ILE A 16 -1.43 3.30 -13.12
N ILE A 17 -1.71 3.09 -11.84
CA ILE A 17 -2.62 2.03 -11.36
C ILE A 17 -4.03 2.22 -11.90
N ASN A 18 -4.57 3.44 -11.88
CA ASN A 18 -5.92 3.72 -12.39
C ASN A 18 -6.06 3.53 -13.92
N ARG A 19 -4.96 3.57 -14.67
CA ARG A 19 -4.96 3.39 -16.13
C ARG A 19 -4.48 1.99 -16.55
N LEU A 20 -4.03 1.16 -15.61
CA LEU A 20 -3.37 -0.11 -15.89
C LEU A 20 -4.28 -1.07 -16.67
N THR A 21 -5.57 -1.15 -16.32
CA THR A 21 -6.54 -1.98 -17.05
C THR A 21 -6.79 -1.46 -18.47
N ASN A 22 -6.75 -0.15 -18.69
CA ASN A 22 -6.92 0.45 -20.02
C ASN A 22 -5.71 0.23 -20.94
N TRP A 23 -4.53 -0.08 -20.36
CA TRP A 23 -3.34 -0.41 -21.13
C TRP A 23 -3.37 -1.83 -21.69
N GLY A 24 -4.38 -2.65 -21.35
CA GLY A 24 -4.55 -3.99 -21.90
C GLY A 24 -3.45 -4.96 -21.46
N MET A 25 -2.98 -4.83 -20.22
CA MET A 25 -1.95 -5.72 -19.68
C MET A 25 -2.43 -7.18 -19.72
N PRO A 26 -1.67 -8.12 -20.31
CA PRO A 26 -2.13 -9.48 -20.60
C PRO A 26 -2.37 -10.32 -19.33
N PHE A 27 -1.83 -9.89 -18.19
CA PHE A 27 -1.97 -10.59 -16.91
C PHE A 27 -3.07 -10.01 -16.01
N LEU A 28 -3.71 -8.90 -16.41
CA LEU A 28 -4.60 -8.13 -15.56
C LEU A 28 -6.03 -8.25 -16.06
N THR A 29 -6.92 -8.79 -15.23
CA THR A 29 -8.33 -8.95 -15.58
C THR A 29 -9.14 -7.67 -15.28
N PRO A 30 -10.32 -7.48 -15.88
CA PRO A 30 -11.21 -6.36 -15.56
C PRO A 30 -11.64 -6.31 -14.07
N ARG A 31 -11.50 -7.43 -13.33
CA ARG A 31 -11.76 -7.51 -11.89
C ARG A 31 -10.83 -6.59 -11.08
N PHE A 32 -9.70 -6.17 -11.64
CA PHE A 32 -8.79 -5.22 -11.00
C PHE A 32 -9.49 -3.90 -10.63
N ASN A 33 -10.46 -3.46 -11.42
CA ASN A 33 -11.24 -2.25 -11.14
C ASN A 33 -12.00 -2.32 -9.81
N ALA A 34 -12.42 -3.52 -9.38
CA ALA A 34 -13.07 -3.72 -8.09
C ALA A 34 -12.09 -3.63 -6.90
N ALA A 35 -10.78 -3.69 -7.14
CA ALA A 35 -9.74 -3.49 -6.12
C ALA A 35 -9.22 -2.04 -6.07
N LEU A 36 -9.46 -1.23 -7.11
CA LEU A 36 -8.92 0.12 -7.23
C LEU A 36 -9.32 1.04 -6.07
N TRP A 37 -10.53 0.91 -5.54
CA TRP A 37 -10.99 1.77 -4.44
C TRP A 37 -10.09 1.65 -3.21
N ALA A 38 -9.67 0.43 -2.84
CA ALA A 38 -8.83 0.18 -1.68
C ALA A 38 -7.41 0.70 -1.92
N ILE A 39 -6.86 0.44 -3.11
CA ILE A 39 -5.52 0.89 -3.50
C ILE A 39 -5.45 2.42 -3.53
N ASN A 40 -6.44 3.08 -4.15
CA ASN A 40 -6.52 4.54 -4.20
C ASN A 40 -6.69 5.16 -2.81
N LEU A 41 -7.46 4.52 -1.93
CA LEU A 41 -7.63 4.97 -0.56
C LEU A 41 -6.29 4.95 0.20
N SER A 42 -5.52 3.86 0.07
CA SER A 42 -4.20 3.74 0.70
C SER A 42 -3.20 4.76 0.15
N ILE A 43 -3.09 4.88 -1.18
CA ILE A 43 -2.17 5.85 -1.81
C ILE A 43 -2.58 7.30 -1.47
N GLY A 44 -3.88 7.59 -1.48
CA GLY A 44 -4.42 8.89 -1.09
C GLY A 44 -4.07 9.24 0.37
N ALA A 45 -4.17 8.27 1.27
CA ALA A 45 -3.77 8.45 2.66
C ALA A 45 -2.25 8.71 2.79
N HIS A 46 -1.41 7.99 2.06
CA HIS A 46 0.05 8.25 2.02
C HIS A 46 0.35 9.70 1.60
N ILE A 47 -0.30 10.18 0.53
CA ILE A 47 -0.14 11.55 0.05
C ILE A 47 -0.55 12.56 1.13
N LEU A 48 -1.71 12.37 1.77
CA LEU A 48 -2.18 13.25 2.85
C LEU A 48 -1.22 13.27 4.02
N VAL A 49 -0.75 12.11 4.48
CA VAL A 49 0.19 12.01 5.61
C VAL A 49 1.51 12.72 5.28
N TYR A 50 2.08 12.49 4.10
CA TYR A 50 3.31 13.19 3.70
C TYR A 50 3.12 14.69 3.53
N ALA A 51 1.94 15.14 3.08
CA ALA A 51 1.60 16.56 3.01
C ALA A 51 1.50 17.18 4.42
N VAL A 52 0.92 16.47 5.39
CA VAL A 52 0.86 16.95 6.77
C VAL A 52 2.26 16.98 7.40
N TRP A 53 3.09 15.96 7.15
CA TRP A 53 4.47 15.91 7.68
C TRP A 53 5.40 16.98 7.11
N LEU A 54 5.04 17.62 5.99
CA LEU A 54 5.76 18.80 5.49
C LEU A 54 5.54 20.04 6.38
N VAL A 55 4.40 20.11 7.07
CA VAL A 55 3.99 21.27 7.89
C VAL A 55 4.12 20.98 9.39
N TYR A 56 3.96 19.72 9.81
CA TYR A 56 3.94 19.31 11.20
C TYR A 56 4.86 18.10 11.44
N ASP A 57 6.01 18.32 12.09
CA ASP A 57 7.08 17.33 12.33
C ASP A 57 7.09 16.81 13.78
N GLU A 58 5.91 16.55 14.34
CA GLU A 58 5.83 16.03 15.70
C GLU A 58 5.92 14.50 15.70
N ARG A 59 6.84 13.95 16.50
CA ARG A 59 7.22 12.53 16.41
C ARG A 59 6.09 11.56 16.77
N TRP A 60 5.24 11.92 17.73
CA TRP A 60 4.09 11.08 18.11
C TRP A 60 3.05 11.00 16.98
N PHE A 61 2.85 12.11 16.25
CA PHE A 61 1.89 12.19 15.15
C PHE A 61 2.32 11.30 13.99
N ARG A 62 3.63 11.29 13.68
CA ARG A 62 4.19 10.39 12.65
C ARG A 62 3.87 8.93 12.91
N ARG A 63 4.13 8.46 14.14
CA ARG A 63 3.87 7.05 14.51
C ARG A 63 2.38 6.70 14.39
N LEU A 64 1.49 7.59 14.86
CA LEU A 64 0.04 7.37 14.74
C LEU A 64 -0.40 7.26 13.27
N THR A 65 0.05 8.19 12.43
CA THR A 65 -0.30 8.18 11.01
C THR A 65 0.26 6.96 10.29
N GLN A 66 1.46 6.50 10.64
CA GLN A 66 2.08 5.34 9.99
C GLN A 66 1.37 4.03 10.36
N VAL A 67 0.90 3.85 11.60
CA VAL A 67 0.00 2.73 11.96
C VAL A 67 -1.25 2.75 11.07
N GLY A 68 -1.87 3.93 10.90
CA GLY A 68 -3.02 4.09 10.01
C GLY A 68 -2.72 3.73 8.55
N LEU A 69 -1.56 4.16 8.04
CA LEU A 69 -1.10 3.81 6.69
C LEU A 69 -0.89 2.30 6.54
N ASN A 70 -0.30 1.63 7.53
CA ASN A 70 -0.09 0.19 7.47
C ASN A 70 -1.43 -0.58 7.43
N VAL A 71 -2.44 -0.13 8.19
CA VAL A 71 -3.79 -0.73 8.14
C VAL A 71 -4.41 -0.57 6.75
N LEU A 72 -4.31 0.61 6.14
CA LEU A 72 -4.82 0.85 4.78
C LEU A 72 -4.05 0.04 3.72
N ALA A 73 -2.74 -0.10 3.87
CA ALA A 73 -1.92 -0.96 3.04
C ALA A 73 -2.36 -2.42 3.16
N PHE A 74 -2.60 -2.90 4.40
CA PHE A 74 -3.10 -4.24 4.64
C PHE A 74 -4.46 -4.47 3.96
N ILE A 75 -5.41 -3.52 4.10
CA ILE A 75 -6.72 -3.59 3.42
C ILE A 75 -6.53 -3.68 1.90
N SER A 76 -5.63 -2.88 1.33
CA SER A 76 -5.37 -2.88 -0.12
C SER A 76 -4.87 -4.24 -0.61
N VAL A 77 -3.89 -4.82 0.10
CA VAL A 77 -3.34 -6.14 -0.24
C VAL A 77 -4.38 -7.24 -0.01
N PHE A 78 -5.16 -7.16 1.06
CA PHE A 78 -6.24 -8.11 1.36
C PHE A 78 -7.32 -8.11 0.28
N VAL A 79 -7.76 -6.92 -0.16
CA VAL A 79 -8.74 -6.79 -1.24
C VAL A 79 -8.18 -7.34 -2.56
N LEU A 80 -6.92 -7.04 -2.88
CA LEU A 80 -6.23 -7.62 -4.04
C LEU A 80 -6.13 -9.15 -3.95
N TYR A 81 -5.86 -9.70 -2.77
CA TYR A 81 -5.82 -11.15 -2.54
C TYR A 81 -7.19 -11.80 -2.67
N SER A 82 -8.23 -11.16 -2.14
CA SER A 82 -9.61 -11.67 -2.15
C SER A 82 -10.21 -11.67 -3.56
N ILE A 83 -10.03 -10.57 -4.30
CA ILE A 83 -10.52 -10.46 -5.68
C ILE A 83 -9.65 -11.27 -6.64
N PHE A 84 -8.35 -11.32 -6.35
CA PHE A 84 -7.29 -11.92 -7.17
C PHE A 84 -7.47 -11.63 -8.67
N PRO A 85 -7.22 -10.39 -9.11
CA PRO A 85 -7.50 -9.96 -10.48
C PRO A 85 -6.43 -10.37 -11.50
N PHE A 86 -5.53 -11.29 -11.15
CA PHE A 86 -4.40 -11.68 -11.97
C PHE A 86 -4.64 -13.02 -12.66
N GLU A 87 -4.25 -13.12 -13.94
CA GLU A 87 -4.33 -14.33 -14.73
C GLU A 87 -3.09 -14.44 -15.62
N PHE A 88 -2.09 -15.21 -15.20
CA PHE A 88 -0.81 -15.30 -15.89
C PHE A 88 -0.75 -16.45 -16.91
N GLY A 89 -1.86 -17.19 -17.10
CA GLY A 89 -1.95 -18.32 -18.03
C GLY A 89 -1.13 -19.55 -17.63
N ARG A 90 -0.43 -19.52 -16.48
CA ARG A 90 0.29 -20.65 -15.91
C ARG A 90 0.02 -20.70 -14.41
N THR A 91 -0.44 -21.86 -13.93
CA THR A 91 -0.78 -22.08 -12.52
C THR A 91 0.35 -21.73 -11.54
N LEU A 92 1.61 -21.96 -11.92
CA LEU A 92 2.78 -21.61 -11.10
C LEU A 92 2.88 -20.09 -10.87
N TRP A 93 2.64 -19.27 -11.90
CA TRP A 93 2.70 -17.81 -11.77
C TRP A 93 1.55 -17.27 -10.93
N ASP A 94 0.34 -17.82 -11.10
CA ASP A 94 -0.81 -17.45 -10.28
C ASP A 94 -0.57 -17.80 -8.80
N MET A 95 0.01 -18.98 -8.53
CA MET A 95 0.38 -19.41 -7.18
C MET A 95 1.45 -18.50 -6.57
N LEU A 96 2.51 -18.16 -7.33
CA LEU A 96 3.55 -17.25 -6.87
C LEU A 96 2.99 -15.86 -6.57
N ALA A 97 2.10 -15.33 -7.42
CA ALA A 97 1.45 -14.04 -7.18
C ALA A 97 0.62 -14.04 -5.88
N ARG A 98 -0.16 -15.10 -5.64
CA ARG A 98 -0.88 -15.27 -4.36
C ARG A 98 0.07 -15.35 -3.17
N PHE A 99 1.15 -16.11 -3.32
CA PHE A 99 2.15 -16.26 -2.27
C PHE A 99 2.80 -14.91 -1.92
N VAL A 100 3.17 -14.10 -2.92
CA VAL A 100 3.71 -12.75 -2.72
C VAL A 100 2.72 -11.84 -1.98
N LEU A 101 1.42 -11.90 -2.31
CA LEU A 101 0.40 -11.14 -1.58
C LEU A 101 0.31 -11.57 -0.11
N ILE A 102 0.36 -12.88 0.16
CA ILE A 102 0.37 -13.40 1.54
C ILE A 102 1.61 -12.91 2.29
N VAL A 103 2.80 -13.06 1.70
CA VAL A 103 4.05 -12.59 2.30
C VAL A 103 4.02 -11.07 2.55
N SER A 104 3.43 -10.30 1.63
CA SER A 104 3.26 -8.86 1.79
C SER A 104 2.36 -8.52 2.98
N MET A 105 1.25 -9.24 3.17
CA MET A 105 0.37 -9.09 4.34
C MET A 105 1.13 -9.37 5.65
N PHE A 106 1.93 -10.44 5.70
CA PHE A 106 2.78 -10.73 6.86
C PHE A 106 3.81 -9.62 7.11
N GLY A 107 4.46 -9.12 6.05
CA GLY A 107 5.41 -8.00 6.15
C GLY A 107 4.77 -6.74 6.71
N ILE A 108 3.57 -6.38 6.24
CA ILE A 108 2.81 -5.23 6.73
C ILE A 108 2.40 -5.43 8.19
N ALA A 109 1.94 -6.63 8.57
CA ALA A 109 1.57 -6.95 9.94
C ALA A 109 2.77 -6.82 10.90
N LEU A 110 3.93 -7.39 10.52
CA LEU A 110 5.16 -7.26 11.30
C LEU A 110 5.63 -5.81 11.41
N GLY A 111 5.60 -5.05 10.30
CA GLY A 111 5.91 -3.62 10.30
C GLY A 111 5.00 -2.84 11.26
N THR A 112 3.70 -3.14 11.24
CA THR A 112 2.72 -2.54 12.15
C THR A 112 3.04 -2.84 13.61
N ILE A 113 3.37 -4.10 13.93
CA ILE A 113 3.74 -4.51 15.29
C ILE A 113 5.00 -3.77 15.76
N VAL A 114 6.05 -3.74 14.92
CA VAL A 114 7.29 -3.03 15.23
C VAL A 114 7.02 -1.56 15.54
N GLU A 115 6.16 -0.93 14.75
CA GLU A 115 5.80 0.47 14.93
C GLU A 115 4.98 0.73 16.20
N LEU A 116 4.04 -0.16 16.52
CA LEU A 116 3.31 -0.11 17.79
C LEU A 116 4.27 -0.27 18.98
N VAL A 117 5.19 -1.23 18.92
CA VAL A 117 6.19 -1.42 19.98
C VAL A 117 7.06 -0.18 20.14
N LYS A 118 7.48 0.47 19.04
CA LYS A 118 8.22 1.73 19.09
C LYS A 118 7.41 2.86 19.71
N LEU A 119 6.10 2.93 19.42
CA LEU A 119 5.18 3.90 20.01
C LEU A 119 5.14 3.76 21.54
N PHE A 120 5.04 2.54 22.07
CA PHE A 120 5.02 2.29 23.51
C PHE A 120 6.38 2.38 24.20
N THR A 121 7.46 1.98 23.53
CA THR A 121 8.80 1.88 24.16
C THR A 121 9.54 3.21 24.18
N GLY A 122 9.20 4.16 23.30
CA GLY A 122 9.87 5.46 23.23
C GLY A 122 11.33 5.43 22.73
N ARG A 123 11.95 4.25 22.58
CA ARG A 123 13.32 4.07 22.07
C ARG A 123 13.41 4.41 20.58
N GLU A 124 14.39 5.25 20.28
CA GLU A 124 14.77 5.68 18.95
C GLU A 124 16.14 5.06 18.65
N ASP A 125 16.24 4.35 17.52
CA ASP A 125 17.51 3.97 16.91
C ASP A 125 17.98 5.09 15.97
#